data_AF-A0A365U775-F1
#
_entry.id   AF-A0A365U775-F1
#
_cell.length_a   1.000
_cell.length_b   1.000
_cell.length_c   1.000
_cell.angle_alpha   90.00
_cell.angle_beta   90.00
_cell.angle_gamma   90.00
#
_symmetry.space_group_name_H-M   'P 1'
#
loop_
_entity.id
_entity.type
_entity.pdbx_description
1 polymer ?
#
loop_
_entity_poly.entity_id
_entity_poly.type
_entity_poly.pdbx_seq_one_letter_code
_entity_poly.pdbx_strand_id
1 'polypeptide(L)'
;MADGPDSRTSFLPLAEAAARLGVSRLKLREAAAKGVIPARRDNQGRLRVDLDAAPDDLAAAAADRPAKPGDLMEALFDEIEELSGELEDSAAMRDRLAALVEAQDAALSRATAALEAATSDRDRLAGIAGRALEAAEEAEVRAAKLGEMSARSLEMLERATGALESMQGEIGRLKADAADKETAIEGHAQQLERLFTLSEQALDKAAAARREPTLIARVFGRGGRG
;
A
#
# COMPACT_ATOMS: atom_id res chain seq x y z
N MET A 1 19.36 66.35 43.32
CA MET A 1 19.40 65.18 44.21
C MET A 1 19.73 64.00 43.32
N ALA A 2 21.00 63.61 43.31
CA ALA A 2 21.45 62.43 42.57
C ALA A 2 21.19 61.22 43.45
N ASP A 3 20.35 60.29 42.98
CA ASP A 3 20.37 58.93 43.50
C ASP A 3 21.79 58.40 43.26
N GLY A 4 22.56 58.30 44.34
CA GLY A 4 23.85 57.62 44.33
C GLY A 4 23.68 56.18 43.87
N PRO A 5 24.74 55.53 43.38
CA PRO A 5 24.67 54.14 42.95
C PRO A 5 24.02 53.33 44.07
N ASP A 6 22.93 52.67 43.71
CA ASP A 6 22.16 51.69 44.47
C ASP A 6 23.18 50.68 45.05
N SER A 7 23.75 51.01 46.20
CA SER A 7 24.63 50.14 46.99
C SER A 7 23.72 49.11 47.63
N ARG A 8 23.20 48.22 46.76
CA ARG A 8 22.62 46.96 47.17
C ARG A 8 23.75 46.19 47.81
N THR A 9 23.89 46.41 49.11
CA THR A 9 24.76 45.73 50.05
C THR A 9 24.73 44.25 49.70
N SER A 10 25.81 43.78 49.08
CA SER A 10 25.84 42.49 48.39
C SER A 10 26.14 41.40 49.41
N PHE A 11 25.19 41.16 50.31
CA PHE A 11 25.22 40.05 51.24
C PHE A 11 25.12 38.73 50.46
N LEU A 12 26.24 38.02 50.34
CA LEU A 12 26.35 36.78 49.57
C LEU A 12 26.10 35.55 50.46
N PRO A 13 25.56 34.45 49.90
CA PRO A 13 25.56 33.17 50.60
C PRO A 13 26.99 32.75 50.94
N LEU A 14 27.16 32.13 52.11
CA LEU A 14 28.45 31.77 52.65
C LEU A 14 29.29 30.90 51.69
N ALA A 15 28.66 29.95 50.99
CA ALA A 15 29.34 29.11 49.99
C ALA A 15 29.92 29.91 48.82
N GLU A 16 29.17 30.90 48.33
CA GLU A 16 29.61 31.77 47.24
C GLU A 16 30.71 32.72 47.72
N ALA A 17 30.56 33.27 48.93
CA ALA A 17 31.56 34.12 49.55
C ALA A 17 32.89 33.37 49.79
N ALA A 18 32.81 32.12 50.27
CA ALA A 18 33.94 31.23 50.47
C ALA A 18 34.69 30.98 49.15
N ALA A 19 33.94 30.67 48.09
CA ALA A 19 34.51 30.44 46.76
C ALA A 19 35.21 31.69 46.20
N ARG A 20 34.62 32.89 46.36
CA ARG A 20 35.21 34.15 45.87
C ARG A 20 36.50 34.52 46.60
N LEU A 21 36.55 34.31 47.92
CA LEU A 21 37.71 34.63 48.75
C LEU A 21 38.77 33.50 48.78
N GLY A 22 38.47 32.32 48.22
CA GLY A 22 39.38 31.17 48.28
C GLY A 22 39.59 30.63 49.70
N VAL A 23 38.61 30.79 50.58
CA VAL A 23 38.65 30.34 51.98
C VAL A 23 37.54 29.32 52.25
N SER A 24 37.62 28.57 53.36
CA SER A 24 36.54 27.64 53.74
C SER A 24 35.33 28.38 54.31
N ARG A 25 34.12 27.83 54.12
CA ARG A 25 32.86 28.32 54.73
C ARG A 25 32.98 28.47 56.24
N LEU A 26 33.63 27.49 56.89
CA LEU A 26 33.87 27.52 58.33
C LEU A 26 34.74 28.72 58.76
N LYS A 27 35.78 29.08 58.00
CA LYS A 27 36.60 30.26 58.29
C LYS A 27 35.81 31.56 58.15
N LEU A 28 34.88 31.63 57.19
CA LEU A 28 33.99 32.79 57.06
C LEU A 28 32.96 32.87 58.18
N ARG A 29 32.39 31.74 58.60
CA ARG A 29 31.51 31.67 59.79
C ARG A 29 32.26 32.10 61.05
N GLU A 30 33.49 31.64 61.22
CA GLU A 30 34.35 32.06 62.33
C GLU A 30 34.62 33.57 62.29
N ALA A 31 34.96 34.12 61.12
CA ALA A 31 35.19 35.56 60.96
C ALA A 31 33.91 36.38 61.23
N ALA A 32 32.75 35.89 60.78
CA ALA A 32 31.45 36.49 61.09
C ALA A 32 31.12 36.44 62.59
N ALA A 33 31.34 35.29 63.24
CA ALA A 33 31.15 35.12 64.69
C ALA A 33 32.07 36.03 65.52
N LYS A 34 33.30 36.27 65.04
CA LYS A 34 34.25 37.24 65.62
C LYS A 34 33.91 38.70 65.30
N GLY A 35 32.85 38.96 64.54
CA GLY A 35 32.45 40.29 64.07
C GLY A 35 33.48 40.96 63.15
N VAL A 36 34.35 40.19 62.50
CA VAL A 36 35.36 40.68 61.55
C VAL A 36 34.72 41.09 60.24
N ILE A 37 33.71 40.34 59.79
CA ILE A 37 32.92 40.64 58.60
C ILE A 37 31.45 40.83 59.03
N PRO A 38 30.75 41.87 58.53
CA PRO A 38 29.31 42.01 58.73
C PRO A 38 28.55 40.82 58.16
N ALA A 39 27.66 40.23 58.97
CA ALA A 39 26.83 39.11 58.57
C ALA A 39 25.38 39.31 59.01
N ARG A 40 24.45 38.74 58.25
CA ARG A 40 23.01 38.69 58.58
C ARG A 40 22.43 37.35 58.17
N ARG A 41 21.35 36.92 58.80
CA ARG A 41 20.57 35.76 58.33
C ARG A 41 19.53 36.21 57.32
N ASP A 42 19.28 35.40 56.30
CA ASP A 42 18.16 35.61 55.38
C ASP A 42 16.85 35.06 55.94
N ASN A 43 15.76 35.16 55.17
CA ASN A 43 14.43 34.66 55.56
C ASN A 43 14.37 33.13 55.72
N GLN A 44 15.40 32.41 55.28
CA GLN A 44 15.55 30.97 55.44
C GLN A 44 16.49 30.62 56.60
N GLY A 45 16.93 31.62 57.38
CA GLY A 45 17.87 31.44 58.48
C GLY A 45 19.33 31.24 58.05
N ARG A 46 19.64 31.32 56.75
CA ARG A 46 21.00 31.07 56.23
C ARG A 46 21.87 32.30 56.39
N LEU A 47 23.12 32.09 56.79
CA LEU A 47 24.08 33.17 57.00
C LEU A 47 24.51 33.77 55.65
N ARG A 48 24.39 35.10 55.56
CA ARG A 48 24.87 35.91 54.44
C ARG A 48 25.93 36.86 54.95
N VAL A 49 27.02 36.98 54.20
CA VAL A 49 28.18 37.83 54.56
C VAL A 49 28.36 38.94 53.56
N ASP A 50 28.74 40.13 54.04
CA ASP A 50 29.06 41.27 53.19
C ASP A 50 30.56 41.26 52.85
N LEU A 51 30.89 40.93 51.60
CA LEU A 51 32.28 40.88 51.15
C LEU A 51 32.89 42.26 50.93
N ASP A 52 32.08 43.28 50.65
CA ASP A 52 32.59 44.62 50.36
C ASP A 52 33.17 45.28 51.63
N ALA A 53 32.72 44.81 52.80
CA ALA A 53 33.22 45.20 54.12
C ALA A 53 34.27 44.22 54.69
N ALA A 54 34.71 43.22 53.92
CA ALA A 54 35.72 42.27 54.38
C ALA A 54 37.13 42.89 54.32
N PRO A 55 37.99 42.68 55.33
CA PRO A 55 39.37 43.14 55.29
C PRO A 55 40.18 42.38 54.23
N ASP A 56 41.17 43.06 53.63
CA ASP A 56 42.06 42.49 52.60
C ASP A 56 42.75 41.19 53.07
N ASP A 57 43.16 41.14 54.35
CA ASP A 57 43.67 39.93 55.00
C ASP A 57 42.71 39.48 56.11
N LEU A 58 41.75 38.65 55.69
CA LEU A 58 40.75 38.07 56.59
C LEU A 58 41.37 37.17 57.67
N ALA A 59 42.42 36.44 57.34
CA ALA A 59 43.03 35.48 58.26
C ALA A 59 43.75 36.21 59.41
N ALA A 60 44.51 37.26 59.09
CA ALA A 60 45.15 38.10 60.09
C ALA A 60 44.11 38.81 60.97
N ALA A 61 43.09 39.44 60.36
CA ALA A 61 42.05 40.16 61.10
C ALA A 61 41.23 39.24 62.04
N ALA A 62 41.01 37.98 61.65
CA ALA A 62 40.35 36.99 62.49
C ALA A 62 41.25 36.41 63.59
N ALA A 63 42.58 36.38 63.40
CA ALA A 63 43.51 35.92 64.44
C ALA A 63 43.58 36.89 65.62
N ASP A 64 43.48 38.20 65.35
CA ASP A 64 43.58 39.26 66.36
C ASP A 64 42.34 39.41 67.25
N ARG A 65 41.25 38.72 66.91
CA ARG A 65 39.98 38.75 67.67
C ARG A 65 39.66 37.37 68.26
N PRO A 66 39.72 37.20 69.60
CA PRO A 66 39.33 35.94 70.22
C PRO A 66 37.82 35.74 70.09
N ALA A 67 37.40 34.57 69.59
CA ALA A 67 35.99 34.16 69.62
C ALA A 67 35.67 33.54 70.99
N LYS A 68 34.43 33.72 71.46
CA LYS A 68 33.97 32.93 72.61
C LYS A 68 33.77 31.48 72.16
N PRO A 69 34.14 30.48 72.98
CA PRO A 69 33.95 29.07 72.61
C PRO A 69 32.51 28.71 72.24
N GLY A 70 31.52 29.35 72.87
CA GLY A 70 30.09 29.16 72.54
C GLY A 70 29.75 29.56 71.10
N ASP A 71 30.25 30.71 70.65
CA ASP A 71 29.96 31.25 69.31
C ASP A 71 30.57 30.37 68.21
N LEU A 72 31.75 29.78 68.46
CA LEU A 72 32.37 28.82 67.54
C LEU A 72 31.61 27.49 67.47
N MET A 73 31.12 27.01 68.61
CA MET A 73 30.29 25.79 68.66
C MET A 73 28.97 26.00 67.93
N GLU A 74 28.30 27.14 68.13
CA GLU A 74 27.08 27.50 67.39
C GLU A 74 27.33 27.58 65.88
N ALA A 75 28.43 28.22 65.47
CA ALA A 75 28.82 28.29 64.06
C ALA A 75 29.08 26.91 63.43
N LEU A 76 29.62 25.96 64.20
CA LEU A 76 29.81 24.57 63.76
C LEU A 76 28.47 23.83 63.63
N PHE A 77 27.55 24.00 64.59
CA PHE A 77 26.23 23.39 64.50
C PHE A 77 25.43 23.92 63.30
N ASP A 78 25.46 25.23 63.06
CA ASP A 78 24.83 25.82 61.87
C ASP A 78 25.43 25.26 60.56
N GLU A 79 26.75 25.03 60.50
CA GLU A 79 27.40 24.47 59.30
C GLU A 79 26.98 23.01 59.09
N ILE A 80 26.89 22.22 60.16
CA ILE A 80 26.42 20.84 60.10
C ILE A 80 24.96 20.78 59.65
N GLU A 81 24.11 21.66 60.17
CA GLU A 81 22.70 21.73 59.79
C GLU A 81 22.53 22.14 58.32
N GLU A 82 23.26 23.17 57.87
CA GLU A 82 23.24 23.59 56.45
C GLU A 82 23.74 22.47 55.52
N LEU A 83 24.85 21.81 55.87
CA LEU A 83 25.39 20.68 55.11
C LEU A 83 24.43 19.48 55.05
N SER A 84 23.75 19.20 56.16
CA SER A 84 22.78 18.11 56.22
C SER A 84 21.58 18.42 55.32
N GLY A 85 21.09 19.67 55.34
CA GLY A 85 20.05 20.12 54.42
C GLY A 85 20.48 20.06 52.95
N GLU A 86 21.69 20.53 52.62
CA GLU A 86 22.25 20.42 51.26
C GLU A 86 22.35 18.95 50.79
N LEU A 87 22.73 18.04 51.70
CA LEU A 87 22.83 16.62 51.40
C LEU A 87 21.46 15.99 51.16
N GLU A 88 20.47 16.31 51.98
CA GLU A 88 19.08 15.87 51.80
C GLU A 88 18.48 16.38 50.49
N ASP A 89 18.67 17.66 50.17
CA ASP A 89 18.24 18.26 48.91
C ASP A 89 18.93 17.58 47.71
N SER A 90 20.23 17.28 47.83
CA SER A 90 20.97 16.55 46.80
C SER A 90 20.46 15.12 46.61
N ALA A 91 20.18 14.42 47.71
CA ALA A 91 19.61 13.07 47.67
C ALA A 91 18.22 13.09 47.00
N ALA A 92 17.34 14.00 47.41
CA ALA A 92 16.03 14.17 46.80
C ALA A 92 16.13 14.50 45.30
N MET A 93 17.10 15.32 44.89
CA MET A 93 17.33 15.61 43.48
C MET A 93 17.83 14.38 42.71
N ARG A 94 18.74 13.58 43.30
CA ARG A 94 19.21 12.33 42.70
C ARG A 94 18.07 11.33 42.52
N ASP A 95 17.21 11.18 43.51
CA ASP A 95 16.05 10.28 43.45
C ASP A 95 15.06 10.72 42.35
N ARG A 96 14.81 12.03 42.24
CA ARG A 96 13.99 12.58 41.15
C ARG A 96 14.59 12.32 39.77
N LEU A 97 15.91 12.51 39.62
CA LEU A 97 16.60 12.23 38.36
C LEU A 97 16.61 10.74 38.03
N ALA A 98 16.80 9.87 39.02
CA ALA A 98 16.74 8.43 38.85
C ALA A 98 15.35 7.98 38.37
N ALA A 99 14.28 8.48 39.03
CA ALA A 99 12.90 8.20 38.62
C ALA A 99 12.60 8.71 37.20
N LEU A 100 13.15 9.87 36.81
CA LEU A 100 13.01 10.39 35.45
C LEU A 100 13.71 9.49 34.42
N VAL A 101 14.92 9.02 34.73
CA VAL A 101 15.67 8.10 33.86
C VAL A 101 14.92 6.78 33.69
N GLU A 102 14.40 6.20 34.78
CA GLU A 102 13.58 4.98 34.72
C GLU A 102 12.32 5.18 33.87
N ALA A 103 11.63 6.32 34.02
CA ALA A 103 10.46 6.63 33.21
C ALA A 103 10.80 6.79 31.71
N GLN A 104 11.95 7.38 31.40
CA GLN A 104 12.46 7.53 30.04
C GLN A 104 12.85 6.18 29.42
N ASP A 105 13.54 5.32 30.17
CA ASP A 105 13.90 3.97 29.74
C ASP A 105 12.66 3.11 29.43
N ALA A 106 11.65 3.17 30.30
CA ALA A 106 10.37 2.50 30.07
C ALA A 106 9.65 3.05 28.82
N ALA A 107 9.73 4.37 28.57
CA ALA A 107 9.14 4.98 27.38
C ALA A 107 9.88 4.57 26.09
N LEU A 108 11.22 4.54 26.11
CA LEU A 108 12.04 4.07 25.00
C LEU A 108 11.77 2.60 24.70
N SER A 109 11.69 1.76 25.72
CA SER A 109 11.36 0.34 25.58
C SER A 109 10.01 0.13 24.88
N ARG A 110 8.97 0.89 25.25
CA ARG A 110 7.67 0.86 24.57
C ARG A 110 7.75 1.34 23.12
N ALA A 111 8.51 2.40 22.86
CA ALA A 111 8.68 2.94 21.51
C ALA A 111 9.40 1.93 20.59
N THR A 112 10.44 1.27 21.10
CA THR A 112 11.16 0.21 20.37
C THR A 112 10.24 -0.96 20.03
N ALA A 113 9.48 -1.47 21.02
CA ALA A 113 8.53 -2.55 20.77
C ALA A 113 7.45 -2.17 19.74
N ALA A 114 6.95 -0.94 19.77
CA ALA A 114 6.00 -0.44 18.78
C ALA A 114 6.61 -0.33 17.37
N LEU A 115 7.88 0.08 17.27
CA LEU A 115 8.60 0.16 15.99
C LEU A 115 8.87 -1.22 15.39
N GLU A 116 9.23 -2.20 16.21
CA GLU A 116 9.41 -3.60 15.78
C GLU A 116 8.10 -4.18 15.26
N ALA A 117 6.98 -3.96 15.97
CA ALA A 117 5.65 -4.38 15.52
C ALA A 117 5.28 -3.73 14.18
N ALA A 118 5.47 -2.43 14.04
CA ALA A 118 5.19 -1.71 12.79
C ALA A 118 6.06 -2.20 11.62
N THR A 119 7.32 -2.54 11.87
CA THR A 119 8.22 -3.10 10.86
C THR A 119 7.77 -4.49 10.41
N SER A 120 7.39 -5.34 11.37
CA SER A 120 6.84 -6.66 11.08
C SER A 120 5.55 -6.60 10.27
N ASP A 121 4.64 -5.68 10.61
CA ASP A 121 3.40 -5.45 9.87
C ASP A 121 3.67 -4.94 8.45
N ARG A 122 4.62 -4.03 8.28
CA ARG A 122 5.04 -3.55 6.96
C ARG A 122 5.56 -4.69 6.09
N ASP A 123 6.45 -5.52 6.63
CA ASP A 123 7.05 -6.63 5.88
C ASP A 123 5.99 -7.69 5.53
N ARG A 124 5.03 -7.94 6.43
CA ARG A 124 3.85 -8.78 6.15
C ARG A 124 3.00 -8.20 5.02
N LEU A 125 2.71 -6.91 5.05
CA LEU A 125 1.93 -6.23 4.00
C LEU A 125 2.66 -6.26 2.66
N ALA A 126 3.98 -6.04 2.65
CA ALA A 126 4.80 -6.18 1.44
C ALA A 126 4.72 -7.59 0.86
N GLY A 127 4.78 -8.63 1.69
CA GLY A 127 4.61 -10.02 1.26
C GLY A 127 3.20 -10.36 0.76
N ILE A 128 2.15 -9.70 1.27
CA ILE A 128 0.78 -9.83 0.73
C ILE A 128 0.68 -9.13 -0.62
N ALA A 129 1.21 -7.90 -0.73
CA ALA A 129 1.21 -7.13 -1.97
C ALA A 129 1.98 -7.85 -3.09
N GLY A 130 3.14 -8.44 -2.78
CA GLY A 130 3.91 -9.24 -3.74
C GLY A 130 3.11 -10.42 -4.29
N ARG A 131 2.48 -11.21 -3.42
CA ARG A 131 1.62 -12.34 -3.84
C ARG A 131 0.39 -11.90 -4.62
N ALA A 132 -0.18 -10.74 -4.29
CA ALA A 132 -1.31 -10.18 -5.03
C ALA A 132 -0.90 -9.74 -6.44
N LEU A 133 0.30 -9.19 -6.60
CA LEU A 133 0.88 -8.84 -7.90
C LEU A 133 1.13 -10.09 -8.75
N GLU A 134 1.78 -11.11 -8.18
CA GLU A 134 2.00 -12.41 -8.85
C GLU A 134 0.67 -13.03 -9.32
N ALA A 135 -0.35 -13.04 -8.44
CA ALA A 135 -1.67 -13.56 -8.80
C ALA A 135 -2.36 -12.74 -9.91
N ALA A 136 -2.12 -11.42 -9.95
CA ALA A 136 -2.64 -10.54 -11.00
C ALA A 136 -1.94 -10.81 -12.34
N GLU A 137 -0.62 -10.97 -12.34
CA GLU A 137 0.15 -11.34 -13.54
C GLU A 137 -0.30 -12.71 -14.09
N GLU A 138 -0.49 -13.71 -13.23
CA GLU A 138 -1.03 -15.01 -13.62
C GLU A 138 -2.46 -14.93 -14.19
N ALA A 139 -3.29 -14.02 -13.65
CA ALA A 139 -4.64 -13.79 -14.16
C ALA A 139 -4.61 -13.12 -15.54
N GLU A 140 -3.70 -12.17 -15.77
CA GLU A 140 -3.50 -11.52 -17.07
C GLU A 140 -3.05 -12.53 -18.14
N VAL A 141 -2.08 -13.39 -17.83
CA VAL A 141 -1.64 -14.47 -18.73
C VAL A 141 -2.78 -15.43 -19.06
N ARG A 142 -3.59 -15.82 -18.06
CA ARG A 142 -4.78 -16.66 -18.28
C ARG A 142 -5.81 -15.96 -19.17
N ALA A 143 -6.06 -14.67 -18.95
CA ALA A 143 -6.99 -13.88 -19.76
C ALA A 143 -6.52 -13.79 -21.22
N ALA A 144 -5.22 -13.54 -21.46
CA ALA A 144 -4.64 -13.52 -22.80
C ALA A 144 -4.84 -14.86 -23.52
N LYS A 145 -4.55 -15.98 -22.84
CA LYS A 145 -4.75 -17.33 -23.39
C LYS A 145 -6.22 -17.62 -23.73
N LEU A 146 -7.15 -17.19 -22.88
CA LEU A 146 -8.59 -17.32 -23.16
C LEU A 146 -9.01 -16.46 -24.36
N GLY A 147 -8.45 -15.26 -24.50
CA GLY A 147 -8.64 -14.40 -25.67
C GLY A 147 -8.18 -15.07 -26.97
N GLU A 148 -6.99 -15.66 -26.98
CA GLU A 148 -6.47 -16.41 -28.14
C GLU A 148 -7.33 -17.64 -28.48
N MET A 149 -7.83 -18.37 -27.47
CA MET A 149 -8.75 -19.48 -27.68
C MET A 149 -10.07 -19.01 -28.29
N SER A 150 -10.64 -17.92 -27.76
CA SER A 150 -11.87 -17.32 -28.29
C SER A 150 -11.70 -16.86 -29.74
N ALA A 151 -10.58 -16.22 -30.07
CA ALA A 151 -10.28 -15.78 -31.43
C ALA A 151 -10.20 -16.97 -32.41
N ARG A 152 -9.52 -18.05 -32.03
CA ARG A 152 -9.47 -19.29 -32.82
C ARG A 152 -10.85 -19.93 -32.99
N SER A 153 -11.66 -19.95 -31.95
CA SER A 153 -13.03 -20.47 -32.03
C SER A 153 -13.90 -19.65 -32.97
N LEU A 154 -13.80 -18.32 -32.94
CA LEU A 154 -14.50 -17.45 -33.89
C LEU A 154 -14.04 -17.70 -35.33
N GLU A 155 -12.74 -17.80 -35.57
CA GLU A 155 -12.20 -18.12 -36.90
C GLU A 155 -12.69 -19.49 -37.41
N MET A 156 -12.78 -20.50 -36.53
CA MET A 156 -13.37 -21.80 -36.87
C MET A 156 -14.86 -21.70 -37.21
N LEU A 157 -15.63 -20.88 -36.48
CA LEU A 157 -17.05 -20.64 -36.77
C LEU A 157 -17.25 -19.90 -38.09
N GLU A 158 -16.40 -18.92 -38.41
CA GLU A 158 -16.42 -18.21 -39.70
C GLU A 158 -16.12 -19.17 -40.85
N ARG A 159 -15.10 -20.03 -40.73
CA ARG A 159 -14.80 -21.09 -41.71
C ARG A 159 -15.98 -22.05 -41.89
N ALA A 160 -16.59 -22.49 -40.79
CA ALA A 160 -17.73 -23.40 -40.84
C ALA A 160 -18.94 -22.74 -41.53
N THR A 161 -19.19 -21.46 -41.26
CA THR A 161 -20.25 -20.69 -41.90
C THR A 161 -20.00 -20.55 -43.40
N GLY A 162 -18.78 -20.19 -43.82
CA GLY A 162 -18.42 -20.13 -45.23
C GLY A 162 -18.50 -21.48 -45.95
N ALA A 163 -18.15 -22.58 -45.26
CA ALA A 163 -18.33 -23.93 -45.80
C ALA A 163 -19.83 -24.28 -45.99
N LEU A 164 -20.68 -23.91 -45.03
CA LEU A 164 -22.13 -24.09 -45.13
C LEU A 164 -22.73 -23.28 -46.29
N GLU A 165 -22.30 -22.03 -46.49
CA GLU A 165 -22.71 -21.20 -47.62
C GLU A 165 -22.28 -21.81 -48.97
N SER A 166 -21.05 -22.32 -49.06
CA SER A 166 -20.57 -23.03 -50.26
C SER A 166 -21.40 -24.29 -50.54
N MET A 167 -21.66 -25.11 -49.52
CA MET A 167 -22.51 -26.31 -49.64
C MET A 167 -23.94 -25.96 -50.07
N GLN A 168 -24.52 -24.89 -49.52
CA GLN A 168 -25.84 -24.40 -49.95
C GLN A 168 -25.83 -23.97 -51.43
N GLY A 169 -24.76 -23.29 -51.89
CA GLY A 169 -24.57 -22.94 -53.29
C GLY A 169 -24.47 -24.17 -54.20
N GLU A 170 -23.72 -25.20 -53.79
CA GLU A 170 -23.62 -26.47 -54.53
C GLU A 170 -24.95 -27.22 -54.60
N ILE A 171 -25.69 -27.30 -53.49
CA ILE A 171 -27.05 -27.86 -53.46
C ILE A 171 -27.96 -27.09 -54.42
N GLY A 172 -27.85 -25.76 -54.44
CA GLY A 172 -28.59 -24.91 -55.39
C GLY A 172 -28.28 -25.25 -56.85
N ARG A 173 -26.99 -25.41 -57.20
CA ARG A 173 -26.56 -25.82 -58.55
C ARG A 173 -27.05 -27.22 -58.91
N LEU A 174 -26.84 -28.20 -58.02
CA LEU A 174 -27.30 -29.58 -58.23
C LEU A 174 -28.82 -29.64 -58.44
N LYS A 175 -29.59 -28.81 -57.72
CA LYS A 175 -31.03 -28.71 -57.88
C LYS A 175 -31.42 -28.12 -59.24
N ALA A 176 -30.71 -27.11 -59.72
CA ALA A 176 -30.92 -26.54 -61.06
C ALA A 176 -30.58 -27.56 -62.16
N ASP A 177 -29.41 -28.21 -62.08
CA ASP A 177 -28.99 -29.27 -63.00
C ASP A 177 -29.98 -30.44 -63.04
N ALA A 178 -30.55 -30.81 -61.89
CA ALA A 178 -31.57 -31.84 -61.82
C ALA A 178 -32.86 -31.43 -62.56
N ALA A 179 -33.32 -30.19 -62.40
CA ALA A 179 -34.48 -29.66 -63.10
C ALA A 179 -34.25 -29.58 -64.63
N ASP A 180 -33.06 -29.16 -65.06
CA ASP A 180 -32.66 -29.15 -66.47
C ASP A 180 -32.64 -30.57 -67.07
N LYS A 181 -32.13 -31.55 -66.31
CA LYS A 181 -32.19 -32.96 -66.73
C LYS A 181 -33.61 -33.49 -66.80
N GLU A 182 -34.47 -33.12 -65.86
CA GLU A 182 -35.87 -33.55 -65.84
C GLU A 182 -36.64 -33.00 -67.05
N THR A 183 -36.47 -31.71 -67.37
CA THR A 183 -37.03 -31.12 -68.61
C THR A 183 -36.47 -31.75 -69.89
N ALA A 184 -35.18 -32.11 -69.91
CA ALA A 184 -34.60 -32.86 -71.04
C ALA A 184 -35.20 -34.27 -71.17
N ILE A 185 -35.42 -34.97 -70.06
CA ILE A 185 -36.07 -36.30 -70.03
C ILE A 185 -37.52 -36.19 -70.53
N GLU A 186 -38.28 -35.20 -70.08
CA GLU A 186 -39.64 -34.93 -70.59
C GLU A 186 -39.63 -34.66 -72.10
N GLY A 187 -38.68 -33.85 -72.57
CA GLY A 187 -38.48 -33.60 -74.00
C GLY A 187 -38.18 -34.87 -74.80
N HIS A 188 -37.28 -35.73 -74.30
CA HIS A 188 -36.98 -37.03 -74.92
C HIS A 188 -38.18 -37.97 -74.89
N ALA A 189 -38.96 -38.01 -73.81
CA ALA A 189 -40.18 -38.81 -73.72
C ALA A 189 -41.21 -38.40 -74.78
N GLN A 190 -41.42 -37.09 -74.97
CA GLN A 190 -42.29 -36.56 -76.04
C GLN A 190 -41.78 -36.90 -77.45
N GLN A 191 -40.45 -36.85 -77.66
CA GLN A 191 -39.86 -37.25 -78.95
C GLN A 191 -40.05 -38.74 -79.22
N LEU A 192 -39.83 -39.60 -78.21
CA LEU A 192 -40.09 -41.03 -78.31
C LEU A 192 -41.57 -41.31 -78.62
N GLU A 193 -42.50 -40.63 -77.95
CA GLU A 193 -43.93 -40.76 -78.20
C GLU A 193 -44.32 -40.33 -79.62
N ARG A 194 -43.74 -39.25 -80.15
CA ARG A 194 -43.88 -38.87 -81.56
C ARG A 194 -43.30 -39.91 -82.52
N LEU A 195 -42.11 -40.45 -82.23
CA LEU A 195 -41.50 -41.50 -83.05
C LEU A 195 -42.37 -42.76 -83.05
N PHE A 196 -42.93 -43.14 -81.90
CA PHE A 196 -43.91 -44.22 -81.79
C PHE A 196 -45.15 -43.93 -82.64
N THR A 197 -45.73 -42.73 -82.52
CA THR A 197 -46.92 -42.32 -83.30
C THR A 197 -46.63 -42.31 -84.81
N LEU A 198 -45.45 -41.80 -85.23
CA LEU A 198 -45.02 -41.83 -86.63
C LEU A 198 -44.77 -43.25 -87.12
N SER A 199 -44.19 -44.10 -86.28
CA SER A 199 -44.00 -45.52 -86.60
C SER A 199 -45.34 -46.24 -86.76
N GLU A 200 -46.32 -45.94 -85.91
CA GLU A 200 -47.69 -46.46 -85.97
C GLU A 200 -48.39 -45.97 -87.24
N GLN A 201 -48.32 -44.68 -87.56
CA GLN A 201 -48.85 -44.12 -88.81
C GLN A 201 -48.17 -44.69 -90.06
N ALA A 202 -46.87 -44.95 -90.01
CA ALA A 202 -46.13 -45.56 -91.12
C ALA A 202 -46.53 -47.03 -91.30
N LEU A 203 -46.71 -47.78 -90.21
CA LEU A 203 -47.24 -49.13 -90.22
C LEU A 203 -48.67 -49.17 -90.77
N ASP A 204 -49.54 -48.24 -90.35
CA ASP A 204 -50.91 -48.09 -90.86
C ASP A 204 -50.93 -47.73 -92.35
N LYS A 205 -50.06 -46.82 -92.80
CA LYS A 205 -49.90 -46.50 -94.23
C LYS A 205 -49.37 -47.69 -95.03
N ALA A 206 -48.44 -48.47 -94.49
CA ALA A 206 -47.96 -49.69 -95.12
C ALA A 206 -49.05 -50.77 -95.16
N ALA A 207 -49.90 -50.85 -94.14
CA ALA A 207 -51.09 -51.71 -94.12
C ALA A 207 -52.18 -51.23 -95.10
N ALA A 208 -52.35 -49.91 -95.29
CA ALA A 208 -53.24 -49.32 -96.28
C ALA A 208 -52.73 -49.46 -97.72
N ALA A 209 -51.41 -49.41 -97.95
CA ALA A 209 -50.79 -49.73 -99.23
C ALA A 209 -50.92 -51.23 -99.58
N ARG A 210 -51.09 -52.10 -98.57
CA ARG A 210 -51.51 -53.50 -98.77
C ARG A 210 -53.02 -53.68 -99.03
N ARG A 211 -53.82 -52.61 -98.95
CA ARG A 211 -55.19 -52.55 -99.52
C ARG A 211 -55.16 -51.99 -100.94
N GLU A 212 -54.21 -52.44 -101.77
CA GLU A 212 -54.53 -52.56 -103.20
C GLU A 212 -55.53 -53.70 -103.36
N PRO A 213 -56.59 -53.55 -104.19
CA PRO A 213 -57.45 -54.66 -104.53
C PRO A 213 -56.57 -55.69 -105.22
N THR A 214 -56.35 -56.81 -104.53
CA THR A 214 -55.72 -57.99 -105.12
C THR A 214 -56.42 -58.27 -106.46
N LEU A 215 -55.62 -58.61 -107.48
CA LEU A 215 -56.08 -59.01 -108.81
C LEU A 215 -57.22 -60.06 -108.77
N ILE A 216 -57.38 -60.78 -107.65
CA ILE A 216 -58.46 -61.73 -107.39
C ILE A 216 -59.84 -61.03 -107.32
N ALA A 217 -59.96 -59.81 -106.77
CA ALA A 217 -61.23 -59.06 -106.73
C ALA A 217 -61.66 -58.52 -108.11
N ARG A 218 -60.73 -58.37 -109.06
CA ARG A 218 -61.02 -57.96 -110.45
C ARG A 218 -61.44 -59.12 -111.35
N VAL A 219 -61.18 -60.37 -110.96
CA VAL A 219 -61.47 -61.56 -111.78
C VAL A 219 -62.76 -62.28 -111.37
N PHE A 220 -63.30 -62.08 -110.16
CA PHE A 220 -64.46 -62.87 -109.67
C PHE A 220 -65.70 -62.08 -109.17
N GLY A 221 -65.84 -60.78 -109.46
CA GLY A 221 -66.94 -59.95 -108.95
C GLY A 221 -68.05 -59.60 -109.95
N ARG A 222 -68.48 -60.54 -110.81
CA ARG A 222 -69.63 -60.39 -111.73
C ARG A 222 -70.68 -61.45 -111.39
N GLY A 223 -71.83 -61.04 -110.84
CA GLY A 223 -73.08 -61.80 -110.95
C GLY A 223 -73.95 -61.90 -109.68
N GLY A 224 -75.22 -61.52 -109.83
CA GLY A 224 -76.32 -61.81 -108.90
C GLY A 224 -77.13 -60.56 -108.56
N ARG A 225 -78.09 -60.08 -109.38
CA ARG A 225 -79.48 -60.56 -109.54
C ARG A 225 -80.24 -60.71 -108.22
N GLY A 226 -81.15 -59.77 -107.99
CA GLY A 226 -82.07 -59.64 -106.87
C GLY A 226 -82.56 -58.20 -106.84
#